data_AF-A0A935TSW1-F1
#
_entry.id   AF-A0A935TSW1-F1
#
_cell.length_a   1.000
_cell.length_b   1.000
_cell.length_c   1.000
_cell.angle_alpha   90.00
_cell.angle_beta   90.00
_cell.angle_gamma   90.00
#
_symmetry.space_group_name_H-M   'P 1'
#
loop_
_entity.id
_entity.type
_entity.pdbx_description
1 polymer ?
#
loop_
_entity_poly.entity_id
_entity_poly.type
_entity_poly.pdbx_seq_one_letter_code
_entity_poly.pdbx_strand_id
1 'polypeptide(L)'
;MTITTTQATQRSTWEWLVVAAQLCVAALGAFYSYGFGMRISGLPLAVLLAANGAFFGAIMVGYLADVLALARRRRVPGSLPD
;
A
#
# COMPACT_ATOMS: atom_id res chain seq x y z
N MET A 1 4.60 -9.92 38.91
CA MET A 1 5.20 -9.64 37.59
C MET A 1 4.20 -10.10 36.54
N THR A 2 3.40 -9.17 36.00
CA THR A 2 2.29 -9.48 35.08
C THR A 2 2.81 -9.38 33.65
N ILE A 3 2.84 -10.50 32.93
CA ILE A 3 3.30 -10.54 31.53
C ILE A 3 2.08 -10.23 30.65
N THR A 4 1.97 -8.98 30.18
CA THR A 4 1.03 -8.58 29.15
C THR A 4 1.55 -9.10 27.81
N THR A 5 1.03 -10.24 27.34
CA THR A 5 1.32 -10.73 26.00
C THR A 5 0.54 -9.89 24.99
N THR A 6 1.23 -9.07 24.20
CA THR A 6 0.63 -8.38 23.06
C THR A 6 0.29 -9.44 22.01
N GLN A 7 -0.99 -9.80 21.91
CA GLN A 7 -1.44 -10.71 20.86
C GLN A 7 -1.21 -10.03 19.50
N ALA A 8 -0.32 -10.58 18.67
CA ALA A 8 -0.12 -10.09 17.32
C ALA A 8 -1.43 -10.31 16.53
N THR A 9 -2.09 -9.22 16.13
CA THR A 9 -3.30 -9.31 15.27
C THR A 9 -2.93 -10.06 14.00
N GLN A 10 -3.56 -11.21 13.78
CA GLN A 10 -3.30 -12.02 12.61
C GLN A 10 -3.89 -11.33 11.38
N ARG A 11 -3.02 -10.88 10.46
CA ARG A 11 -3.46 -10.24 9.21
C ARG A 11 -4.19 -11.22 8.31
N SER A 12 -5.30 -10.78 7.73
CA SER A 12 -6.05 -11.58 6.77
C SER A 12 -5.26 -11.78 5.46
N THR A 13 -5.56 -12.83 4.69
CA THR A 13 -4.95 -13.06 3.36
C THR A 13 -5.13 -11.86 2.44
N TRP A 14 -6.27 -11.16 2.54
CA TRP A 14 -6.52 -9.95 1.78
C TRP A 14 -5.56 -8.81 2.15
N GLU A 15 -5.31 -8.60 3.44
CA GLU A 15 -4.32 -7.60 3.89
C GLU A 15 -2.92 -7.94 3.40
N TRP A 16 -2.53 -9.21 3.38
CA TRP A 16 -1.24 -9.63 2.82
C TRP A 16 -1.11 -9.32 1.33
N LEU A 17 -2.18 -9.50 0.55
CA LEU A 17 -2.20 -9.10 -0.86
C LEU A 17 -2.03 -7.59 -1.04
N VAL A 18 -2.69 -6.79 -0.19
CA VAL A 18 -2.54 -5.33 -0.21
C VAL A 18 -1.11 -4.92 0.14
N VAL A 19 -0.50 -5.54 1.15
CA VAL A 19 0.89 -5.28 1.54
C VAL A 19 1.86 -5.65 0.40
N ALA A 20 1.66 -6.79 -0.25
CA ALA A 20 2.48 -7.20 -1.39
C ALA A 20 2.34 -6.20 -2.55
N ALA A 21 1.11 -5.78 -2.86
CA ALA A 21 0.86 -4.76 -3.88
C ALA A 21 1.50 -3.41 -3.53
N GLN A 22 1.44 -2.98 -2.26
CA GLN A 22 2.09 -1.76 -1.79
C GLN A 22 3.61 -1.84 -1.98
N LEU A 23 4.24 -2.98 -1.65
CA LEU A 23 5.67 -3.18 -1.85
C LEU A 23 6.06 -3.15 -3.33
N CYS A 24 5.29 -3.82 -4.21
CA CYS A 24 5.53 -3.79 -5.65
C CYS A 24 5.43 -2.38 -6.22
N VAL A 25 4.37 -1.64 -5.88
CA VAL A 25 4.16 -0.28 -6.39
C VAL A 25 5.16 0.70 -5.77
N ALA A 26 5.54 0.52 -4.49
CA ALA A 26 6.59 1.33 -3.88
C ALA A 26 7.94 1.13 -4.58
N ALA A 27 8.32 -0.12 -4.89
CA ALA A 27 9.55 -0.42 -5.60
C ALA A 27 9.55 0.15 -7.03
N LEU A 28 8.43 0.00 -7.76
CA LEU A 28 8.29 0.58 -9.10
C LEU A 28 8.30 2.12 -9.06
N GLY A 29 7.57 2.71 -8.11
CA GLY A 29 7.51 4.16 -7.89
C GLY A 29 8.90 4.74 -7.58
N ALA A 30 9.67 4.07 -6.71
CA ALA A 30 11.06 4.43 -6.45
C ALA A 30 11.93 4.32 -7.71
N PHE A 31 11.84 3.20 -8.44
CA PHE A 31 12.70 2.94 -9.59
C PHE A 31 12.52 3.97 -10.70
N TYR A 32 11.27 4.25 -11.11
CA TYR A 32 10.98 5.24 -12.14
C TYR A 32 11.34 6.65 -11.69
N SER A 33 11.02 7.00 -10.45
CA SER A 33 11.26 8.35 -9.91
C SER A 33 12.76 8.61 -9.69
N TYR A 34 13.54 7.60 -9.32
CA TYR A 34 15.00 7.66 -9.26
C TYR A 34 15.60 7.93 -10.64
N GLY A 35 15.18 7.16 -11.66
CA GLY A 35 15.65 7.34 -13.02
C GLY A 35 15.32 8.73 -13.59
N PHE A 36 14.13 9.26 -13.27
CA PHE A 36 13.73 10.61 -13.65
C PHE A 36 14.55 11.68 -12.92
N GLY A 37 14.76 11.57 -11.61
CA GLY A 37 15.54 12.55 -10.86
C GLY A 37 17.03 12.54 -11.24
N MET A 38 17.58 11.38 -11.58
CA MET A 38 18.94 11.27 -12.12
C MET A 38 19.11 12.04 -13.43
N ARG A 39 18.09 12.04 -14.29
CA ARG A 39 18.12 12.77 -15.57
C ARG A 39 18.01 14.29 -15.41
N ILE A 40 17.45 14.77 -14.30
CA ILE A 40 17.16 16.20 -14.11
C ILE A 40 18.24 16.92 -13.31
N SER A 41 18.64 16.39 -12.16
CA SER A 41 19.55 17.13 -11.28
C SER A 41 20.52 16.25 -10.48
N GLY A 42 20.72 15.00 -10.93
CA GLY A 42 21.67 14.09 -10.31
C GLY A 42 21.21 13.49 -8.98
N LEU A 43 22.20 12.97 -8.24
CA LEU A 43 22.02 11.96 -7.20
C LEU A 43 21.13 12.38 -6.00
N PRO A 44 21.28 13.59 -5.41
CA PRO A 44 20.49 13.97 -4.22
C PRO A 44 18.99 14.06 -4.50
N LEU A 45 18.62 14.69 -5.62
CA LEU A 45 17.22 14.86 -6.00
C LEU A 45 16.61 13.55 -6.50
N ALA A 46 17.41 12.69 -7.16
CA ALA A 46 17.00 11.35 -7.54
C ALA A 46 16.56 10.51 -6.34
N VAL A 47 17.31 10.56 -5.23
CA VAL A 47 16.97 9.83 -4.01
C VAL A 47 15.69 10.37 -3.38
N LEU A 48 15.54 11.70 -3.28
CA LEU A 48 14.33 12.33 -2.74
C LEU A 48 13.10 11.99 -3.58
N LEU A 49 13.25 12.01 -4.90
CA LEU A 49 12.17 11.72 -5.84
C LEU A 49 11.80 10.24 -5.80
N ALA A 50 12.78 9.34 -5.67
CA ALA A 50 12.55 7.92 -5.45
C ALA A 50 11.73 7.64 -4.18
N ALA A 51 12.11 8.26 -3.05
CA ALA A 51 11.38 8.13 -1.80
C ALA A 51 9.94 8.66 -1.92
N ASN A 52 9.77 9.80 -2.59
CA ASN A 52 8.45 10.39 -2.85
C ASN A 52 7.57 9.46 -3.71
N GLY A 53 8.13 8.95 -4.83
CA GLY A 53 7.42 8.04 -5.72
C GLY A 53 7.01 6.73 -5.04
N ALA A 54 7.87 6.18 -4.18
CA ALA A 54 7.55 4.99 -3.39
C ALA A 54 6.38 5.24 -2.43
N PHE A 55 6.43 6.36 -1.70
CA PHE A 55 5.40 6.73 -0.74
C PHE A 55 4.05 6.99 -1.41
N PHE A 56 4.05 7.76 -2.50
CA PHE A 56 2.85 8.04 -3.28
C PHE A 56 2.23 6.76 -3.84
N GLY A 57 3.07 5.87 -4.39
CA GLY A 57 2.65 4.58 -4.90
C GLY A 57 1.97 3.70 -3.83
N ALA A 58 2.57 3.60 -2.64
CA ALA A 58 2.02 2.81 -1.54
C ALA A 58 0.66 3.34 -1.05
N ILE A 59 0.50 4.66 -0.92
CA ILE A 59 -0.76 5.28 -0.52
C ILE A 59 -1.86 5.02 -1.55
N MET A 60 -1.55 5.17 -2.84
CA MET A 60 -2.53 4.92 -3.92
C MET A 60 -3.06 3.48 -3.89
N VAL A 61 -2.21 2.50 -3.61
CA VAL A 61 -2.64 1.10 -3.45
C VAL A 61 -3.55 0.92 -2.24
N GLY A 62 -3.22 1.54 -1.10
CA GLY A 62 -4.08 1.51 0.08
C GLY A 62 -5.47 2.08 -0.20
N TYR A 63 -5.51 3.28 -0.81
CA TYR A 63 -6.75 3.92 -1.22
C TYR A 63 -7.57 3.06 -2.19
N LEU A 64 -6.93 2.48 -3.20
CA LEU A 64 -7.61 1.60 -4.17
C LEU A 64 -8.15 0.34 -3.50
N ALA A 65 -7.41 -0.26 -2.56
CA ALA A 65 -7.86 -1.41 -1.79
C ALA A 65 -9.11 -1.08 -0.96
N ASP A 66 -9.16 0.10 -0.34
CA ASP A 66 -10.33 0.58 0.40
C ASP A 66 -11.55 0.81 -0.51
N VAL A 67 -11.34 1.44 -1.67
CA VAL A 67 -12.40 1.61 -2.68
C VAL A 67 -12.95 0.26 -3.16
N LEU A 68 -12.07 -0.71 -3.42
CA LEU A 68 -12.47 -2.06 -3.84
C LEU A 68 -13.18 -2.84 -2.73
N ALA A 69 -12.79 -2.67 -1.47
CA ALA A 69 -13.46 -3.26 -0.34
C ALA A 69 -14.86 -2.66 -0.16
N LEU A 70 -14.99 -1.33 -0.28
CA LEU A 70 -16.28 -0.63 -0.22
C LEU A 70 -17.20 -1.04 -1.38
N ALA A 71 -16.65 -1.15 -2.60
CA ALA A 71 -17.39 -1.60 -3.78
C ALA A 71 -17.88 -3.05 -3.63
N ARG A 72 -17.07 -3.94 -3.05
CA ARG A 72 -17.49 -5.32 -2.73
C ARG A 72 -18.64 -5.35 -1.71
N ARG A 73 -18.57 -4.54 -0.65
CA ARG A 73 -19.65 -4.44 0.35
C ARG A 73 -20.96 -3.95 -0.27
N ARG A 74 -20.91 -2.97 -1.18
CA ARG A 74 -22.09 -2.47 -1.91
C ARG A 74 -22.71 -3.49 -2.88
N ARG A 75 -21.92 -4.45 -3.38
CA ARG A 75 -22.37 -5.52 -4.28
C ARG A 75 -23.01 -6.72 -3.59
N VAL A 76 -23.07 -6.77 -2.25
CA VAL A 76 -23.82 -7.79 -1.51
C VAL A 76 -25.15 -7.20 -1.02
N PRO A 77 -26.21 -7.14 -1.86
CA PRO A 77 -27.55 -6.83 -1.40
C PRO A 77 -28.25 -8.14 -0.96
N GLY A 78 -28.57 -8.22 0.34
CA GLY A 78 -29.63 -9.10 0.84
C GLY A 78 -29.28 -10.57 1.06
N SER A 79 -28.88 -10.91 2.29
CA SER A 79 -29.50 -12.04 2.98
C SER A 79 -30.61 -11.45 3.87
N LEU A 80 -31.85 -11.49 3.38
CA LEU A 80 -33.01 -11.27 4.23
C LEU A 80 -33.01 -12.32 5.35
N PRO A 81 -33.30 -11.94 6.61
CA PRO A 81 -33.65 -12.92 7.63
C PRO A 81 -35.07 -13.45 7.34
N ASP A 82 -35.18 -14.77 7.17
CA ASP A 82 -36.43 -15.51 7.36
C ASP A 82 -36.64 -15.78 8.86
#